data_AF-A0A1G0NLM7-F1
#
_entry.id   AF-A0A1G0NLM7-F1
#
_cell.length_a   1.000
_cell.length_b   1.000
_cell.length_c   1.000
_cell.angle_alpha   90.00
_cell.angle_beta   90.00
_cell.angle_gamma   90.00
#
_symmetry.space_group_name_H-M   'P 1'
#
loop_
_entity.id
_entity.type
_entity.pdbx_description
1 polymer ?
#
loop_
_entity_poly.entity_id
_entity_poly.type
_entity_poly.pdbx_seq_one_letter_code
_entity_poly.pdbx_strand_id
1 'polypeptide(L)'
;MSITISEDDFRDQWGARAQDSGDLFEHSQVVNLPLNTVWTVVECDDNNWYALPGFKIVNKLGYVVTDKAWEDDTVQAIWFLDDLEDEDEDEDEDGEHNPVDADDN
;
A
#
# COMPACT_ATOMS: atom_id res chain seq x y z
N MET A 1 11.32 -15.74 9.09
CA MET A 1 10.08 -15.11 8.62
C MET A 1 10.38 -13.64 8.54
N SER A 2 10.45 -13.07 7.35
CA SER A 2 10.56 -11.61 7.19
C SER A 2 9.17 -11.03 7.43
N ILE A 3 9.03 -10.19 8.45
CA ILE A 3 7.77 -9.49 8.72
C ILE A 3 7.64 -8.38 7.67
N THR A 4 6.54 -8.36 6.93
CA THR A 4 6.23 -7.31 5.95
C THR A 4 5.07 -6.48 6.47
N ILE A 5 5.22 -5.17 6.43
CA ILE A 5 4.20 -4.20 6.86
C ILE A 5 3.21 -3.98 5.69
N SER A 6 1.91 -3.98 5.95
CA SER A 6 0.89 -3.66 4.93
C SER A 6 0.87 -2.17 4.58
N GLU A 7 0.29 -1.80 3.45
CA GLU A 7 0.22 -0.38 3.02
C GLU A 7 -0.50 0.50 4.07
N ASP A 8 -1.65 0.06 4.57
CA ASP A 8 -2.40 0.76 5.61
C ASP A 8 -1.56 0.94 6.88
N ASP A 9 -0.96 -0.13 7.38
CA ASP A 9 -0.15 -0.06 8.60
C ASP A 9 1.07 0.84 8.41
N PHE A 10 1.65 0.84 7.20
CA PHE A 10 2.74 1.72 6.84
C PHE A 10 2.33 3.21 6.89
N ARG A 11 1.12 3.53 6.42
CA ARG A 11 0.54 4.87 6.50
C ARG A 11 0.13 5.25 7.91
N ASP A 12 -0.60 4.40 8.61
CA ASP A 12 -1.13 4.68 9.94
C ASP A 12 -0.04 4.82 11.00
N GLN A 13 0.93 3.91 11.00
CA GLN A 13 1.97 3.92 12.03
C GLN A 13 3.02 4.99 11.75
N TRP A 14 3.48 5.14 10.50
CA TRP A 14 4.61 6.01 10.17
C TRP A 14 4.25 7.29 9.41
N GLY A 15 3.02 7.44 8.92
CA GLY A 15 2.63 8.58 8.08
C GLY A 15 3.32 8.53 6.71
N ALA A 16 3.46 7.33 6.13
CA ALA A 16 4.12 7.16 4.84
C ALA A 16 3.39 7.91 3.71
N ARG A 17 4.14 8.73 2.96
CA ARG A 17 3.59 9.54 1.87
C ARG A 17 4.57 9.77 0.73
N ALA A 18 4.00 9.90 -0.46
CA ALA A 18 4.67 10.35 -1.68
C ALA A 18 4.50 11.88 -1.87
N GLN A 19 4.84 12.39 -3.05
CA GLN A 19 4.61 13.80 -3.38
C GLN A 19 3.10 14.10 -3.51
N ASP A 20 2.74 15.37 -3.34
CA ASP A 20 1.34 15.82 -3.53
C ASP A 20 0.83 15.60 -4.97
N SER A 21 1.73 15.42 -5.95
CA SER A 21 1.39 15.08 -7.34
C SER A 21 1.00 13.62 -7.53
N GLY A 22 1.26 12.75 -6.54
CA GLY A 22 1.16 11.30 -6.66
C GLY A 22 2.46 10.62 -7.12
N ASP A 23 3.49 11.39 -7.47
CA ASP A 23 4.80 10.85 -7.86
C ASP A 23 5.67 10.49 -6.65
N LEU A 24 6.58 9.54 -6.82
CA LEU A 24 7.62 9.25 -5.83
C LEU A 24 8.65 10.38 -5.78
N PHE A 25 9.26 10.60 -4.62
CA PHE A 25 10.34 11.59 -4.47
C PHE A 25 11.60 11.16 -5.23
N GLU A 26 12.32 12.13 -5.77
CA GLU A 26 13.67 11.96 -6.30
C GLU A 26 14.73 12.07 -5.21
N HIS A 27 15.91 11.49 -5.46
CA HIS A 27 17.02 11.51 -4.50
C HIS A 27 17.40 12.93 -4.04
N SER A 28 17.40 13.90 -4.97
CA SER A 28 17.71 15.31 -4.69
C SER A 28 16.76 15.95 -3.67
N GLN A 29 15.51 15.49 -3.60
CA GLN A 29 14.48 16.02 -2.70
C GLN A 29 14.61 15.43 -1.29
N VAL A 30 15.08 14.18 -1.16
CA VAL A 30 15.13 13.46 0.12
C VAL A 30 16.54 13.36 0.74
N VAL A 31 17.60 13.70 0.00
CA VAL A 31 19.00 13.58 0.48
C VAL A 31 19.31 14.38 1.75
N ASN A 32 18.56 15.46 2.01
CA ASN A 32 18.74 16.30 3.20
C ASN A 32 17.80 15.91 4.36
N LEU A 33 16.96 14.89 4.19
CA LEU A 33 16.07 14.40 5.24
C LEU A 33 16.80 13.39 6.14
N PRO A 34 16.32 13.20 7.39
CA PRO A 34 16.81 12.14 8.24
C PRO A 34 16.68 10.78 7.55
N LEU A 35 17.78 10.00 7.47
CA LEU A 35 17.80 8.69 6.81
C LEU A 35 16.67 7.77 7.32
N ASN A 36 16.41 7.83 8.62
CA ASN A 36 15.38 7.07 9.30
C ASN A 36 13.94 7.52 9.00
N THR A 37 13.74 8.51 8.14
CA THR A 37 12.41 8.91 7.65
C THR A 37 12.23 8.61 6.18
N VAL A 38 13.29 8.17 5.50
CA VAL A 38 13.30 7.92 4.05
C VAL A 38 13.21 6.42 3.79
N TRP A 39 12.40 6.08 2.80
CA TRP A 39 12.22 4.72 2.31
C TRP A 39 12.38 4.70 0.80
N THR A 40 13.11 3.72 0.28
CA THR A 40 13.26 3.51 -1.15
C THR A 40 12.18 2.57 -1.66
N VAL A 41 11.44 3.01 -2.68
CA VAL A 41 10.47 2.17 -3.35
C VAL A 41 11.16 1.42 -4.48
N VAL A 42 10.98 0.10 -4.49
CA VAL A 42 11.51 -0.82 -5.51
C VAL A 42 10.35 -1.59 -6.13
N GLU A 43 10.46 -1.86 -7.42
CA GLU A 43 9.58 -2.78 -8.15
C GLU A 43 10.16 -4.19 -8.08
N CYS A 44 9.33 -5.16 -7.72
CA CYS A 44 9.68 -6.57 -7.74
C CYS A 44 9.06 -7.29 -8.95
N ASP A 45 9.50 -8.52 -9.21
CA ASP A 45 9.11 -9.31 -10.38
C ASP A 45 7.61 -9.66 -10.44
N ASP A 46 6.90 -9.50 -9.32
CA ASP A 46 5.48 -9.70 -9.11
C ASP A 46 4.64 -8.42 -9.34
N ASN A 47 5.20 -7.41 -10.02
CA ASN A 47 4.62 -6.06 -10.22
C ASN A 47 4.31 -5.28 -8.92
N ASN A 48 4.54 -5.88 -7.76
CA ASN A 48 4.36 -5.27 -6.46
C ASN A 48 5.48 -4.29 -6.16
N TRP A 49 5.15 -3.19 -5.49
CA TRP A 49 6.12 -2.20 -5.08
C TRP A 49 6.31 -2.24 -3.57
N TYR A 50 7.57 -2.35 -3.16
CA TYR A 50 7.95 -2.42 -1.75
C TYR A 50 8.78 -1.22 -1.35
N ALA A 51 8.50 -0.69 -0.17
CA ALA A 51 9.29 0.34 0.49
C ALA A 51 10.31 -0.30 1.44
N LEU A 52 11.59 0.00 1.21
CA LEU A 52 12.71 -0.48 2.02
C LEU A 52 13.34 0.69 2.81
N PRO A 53 13.73 0.49 4.07
CA PRO A 53 14.30 1.57 4.88
C PRO A 53 15.63 2.09 4.31
N GLY A 54 15.76 3.42 4.30
CA GLY A 54 16.94 4.15 3.87
C GLY A 54 17.09 4.26 2.36
N PHE A 55 18.29 4.66 1.91
CA PHE A 55 18.63 4.85 0.50
C PHE A 55 19.13 3.55 -0.15
N LYS A 56 18.45 3.09 -1.20
CA LYS A 56 18.92 2.05 -2.10
C LYS A 56 19.20 2.65 -3.48
N ILE A 57 20.31 2.23 -4.09
CA ILE A 57 20.77 2.80 -5.37
C ILE A 57 20.30 1.94 -6.55
N VAL A 58 20.06 0.66 -6.33
CA VAL A 58 19.74 -0.33 -7.38
C VAL A 58 18.24 -0.61 -7.42
N ASN A 59 17.71 -0.75 -8.64
CA ASN A 59 16.32 -1.12 -8.94
C ASN A 59 15.27 -0.31 -8.16
N LYS A 60 15.52 1.00 -7.99
CA LYS A 60 14.58 1.91 -7.33
C LYS A 60 13.70 2.63 -8.36
N LEU A 61 12.45 2.81 -7.99
CA LEU A 61 11.51 3.70 -8.68
C LEU A 61 11.61 5.13 -8.13
N GLY A 62 11.84 5.26 -6.83
CA GLY A 62 11.92 6.55 -6.15
C GLY A 62 11.93 6.39 -4.63
N TYR A 63 11.50 7.43 -3.92
CA TYR A 63 11.45 7.42 -2.46
C TYR A 63 10.08 7.86 -1.94
N VAL A 64 9.74 7.37 -0.75
CA VAL A 64 8.65 7.90 0.07
C VAL A 64 9.22 8.35 1.41
N VAL A 65 8.52 9.28 2.05
CA VAL A 65 8.91 9.83 3.33
C VAL A 65 7.88 9.46 4.39
N THR A 66 8.34 9.36 5.62
CA THR A 66 7.52 9.06 6.79
C THR A 66 7.61 10.20 7.79
N ASP A 67 6.51 10.49 8.46
CA ASP A 67 6.46 11.51 9.51
C ASP A 67 7.15 11.02 10.80
N LYS A 68 7.17 9.70 11.04
CA LYS A 68 7.90 9.07 12.14
C LYS A 68 9.12 8.32 11.64
N ALA A 69 10.20 8.39 12.40
CA ALA A 69 11.40 7.63 12.12
C ALA A 69 11.18 6.13 12.31
N TRP A 70 11.72 5.31 11.41
CA TRP A 70 11.84 3.87 11.57
C TRP A 70 13.01 3.50 12.49
N GLU A 71 12.93 2.31 13.09
CA GLU A 71 13.96 1.72 13.96
C GLU A 71 14.79 0.68 13.19
N ASP A 72 15.99 0.35 13.67
CA ASP A 72 16.97 -0.49 12.94
C ASP A 72 16.48 -1.93 12.61
N ASP A 73 15.45 -2.41 13.29
CA ASP A 73 14.81 -3.71 13.08
C ASP A 73 13.65 -3.67 12.07
N THR A 74 13.34 -2.51 11.51
CA THR A 74 12.28 -2.35 10.51
C THR A 74 12.69 -3.02 9.19
N VAL A 75 11.84 -3.91 8.67
CA VAL A 75 12.25 -4.84 7.60
C VAL A 75 11.88 -4.32 6.21
N GLN A 76 10.58 -4.19 5.92
CA GLN A 76 10.04 -3.69 4.66
C GLN A 76 8.54 -3.42 4.77
N ALA A 77 8.01 -2.55 3.92
CA ALA A 77 6.59 -2.25 3.81
C ALA A 77 6.09 -2.39 2.38
N ILE A 78 4.81 -2.68 2.23
CA ILE A 78 4.09 -2.68 0.96
C ILE A 78 3.73 -1.23 0.62
N TRP A 79 4.04 -0.81 -0.60
CA TRP A 79 3.65 0.50 -1.13
C TRP A 79 2.56 0.41 -2.20
N PHE A 80 2.59 -0.67 -2.99
CA PHE A 80 1.57 -0.98 -3.99
C PHE A 80 1.50 -2.49 -4.16
N LEU A 81 0.29 -3.04 -4.15
CA LEU A 81 0.02 -4.42 -4.54
C LEU A 81 -0.73 -4.41 -5.87
N ASP A 82 -0.18 -5.09 -6.87
CA ASP A 82 -0.86 -5.38 -8.13
C ASP A 82 -1.74 -6.62 -7.94
N ASP A 83 -2.74 -6.52 -7.07
CA ASP A 83 -3.63 -7.62 -6.72
C ASP A 83 -4.84 -7.68 -7.67
N LEU A 84 -4.58 -7.74 -8.99
CA LEU A 84 -5.61 -7.88 -10.02
C LEU A 84 -6.29 -9.28 -10.03
N GLU A 85 -6.40 -9.93 -8.88
CA GLU A 85 -7.21 -11.11 -8.63
C GLU A 85 -8.08 -10.90 -7.37
N ASP A 86 -9.04 -9.96 -7.38
CA ASP A 86 -10.21 -10.01 -6.48
C ASP A 86 -11.30 -8.98 -6.90
N GLU A 87 -12.17 -9.40 -7.81
CA GLU A 87 -13.63 -9.16 -7.70
C GLU A 87 -14.31 -10.48 -8.09
N ASP A 88 -14.20 -11.48 -7.20
CA ASP A 88 -15.15 -12.58 -7.12
C ASP A 88 -16.53 -12.02 -6.70
N GLU A 89 -17.51 -12.29 -7.56
CA GLU A 89 -18.98 -12.26 -7.43
C GLU A 89 -19.60 -11.98 -6.04
N ASP A 90 -20.20 -10.78 -5.88
CA ASP A 90 -21.36 -10.61 -5.00
C ASP A 90 -22.64 -10.91 -5.81
N GLU A 91 -23.06 -12.19 -5.82
CA GLU A 91 -24.44 -12.59 -6.13
C GLU A 91 -25.37 -12.12 -4.99
N ASP A 92 -25.94 -10.92 -5.11
CA ASP A 92 -27.14 -10.58 -4.34
C ASP A 92 -28.38 -11.23 -4.99
N GLU A 93 -28.69 -12.47 -4.59
CA GLU A 93 -30.03 -13.08 -4.76
C GLU A 93 -31.05 -12.28 -3.92
N ASP A 94 -31.71 -11.28 -4.50
CA ASP A 94 -32.94 -10.73 -3.92
C ASP A 94 -34.13 -11.63 -4.28
N GLY A 95 -34.34 -12.66 -3.45
CA GLY A 95 -35.57 -13.43 -3.43
C GLY A 95 -36.79 -12.56 -3.09
N GLU A 96 -37.46 -12.00 -4.10
CA GLU A 96 -38.78 -11.39 -3.96
C GLU A 96 -39.85 -12.48 -3.86
N HIS A 97 -39.94 -13.14 -2.69
CA HIS A 97 -41.05 -14.00 -2.34
C HIS A 97 -42.19 -13.12 -1.80
N ASN A 98 -42.97 -12.52 -2.69
CA ASN A 98 -44.19 -11.82 -2.28
C ASN A 98 -45.25 -12.86 -1.83
N PRO A 99 -45.94 -12.65 -0.69
CA PRO A 99 -46.95 -13.57 -0.21
C PRO A 99 -48.15 -13.61 -1.16
N VAL A 100 -48.72 -14.81 -1.32
CA VAL A 100 -49.95 -15.05 -2.07
C VAL A 100 -51.09 -14.24 -1.45
N ASP A 101 -51.48 -13.14 -2.11
CA ASP A 101 -52.77 -12.53 -1.86
C ASP A 101 -53.84 -13.51 -2.36
N ALA A 102 -54.51 -14.13 -1.40
CA ALA A 102 -55.69 -14.95 -1.62
C ALA A 102 -56.81 -14.05 -2.15
N ASP A 103 -57.07 -14.09 -3.45
CA ASP A 103 -58.30 -13.57 -4.01
C ASP A 103 -59.40 -14.62 -3.86
N ASP A 104 -60.37 -14.21 -3.04
CA ASP A 104 -61.66 -14.82 -2.74
C ASP A 104 -62.51 -14.93 -4.01
N ASN A 105 -62.95 -16.15 -4.37
CA ASN A 105 -64.13 -16.35 -5.21
C ASN A 105 -64.83 -17.70 -4.97
#